data_AF-H7FQA4-F1
#
_entry.id   AF-H7FQA4-F1
#
_cell.length_a   1.000
_cell.length_b   1.000
_cell.length_c   1.000
_cell.angle_alpha   90.00
_cell.angle_beta   90.00
_cell.angle_gamma   90.00
#
_symmetry.space_group_name_H-M   'P 1'
#
loop_
_entity.id
_entity.type
_entity.pdbx_description
1 polymer ?
#
loop_
_entity_poly.entity_id
_entity_poly.type
_entity_poly.pdbx_seq_one_letter_code
_entity_poly.pdbx_strand_id
1 'polypeptide(L)'
;MAGVESVSTDLNTNTFTVNLKKNSSLSPNSLKESVEKTGFFIGSMVLTMDLGSVETKDNLKVKKENGTYVFVNPTDKFINGLVKVKVLNDGFVTKKEYKKSEKSLVKYLGFSSHDKTYLIKVI
;
A
#
# COMPACT_ATOMS: atom_id res chain seq x y z
N MET A 1 11.98 11.03 14.50
CA MET A 1 10.94 12.03 14.19
C MET A 1 10.21 11.56 12.95
N ALA A 2 8.89 11.34 13.03
CA ALA A 2 8.09 11.09 11.83
C ALA A 2 8.20 12.31 10.91
N GLY A 3 8.54 12.13 9.63
CA GLY A 3 8.85 13.25 8.78
C GLY A 3 8.70 12.94 7.30
N VAL A 4 8.04 13.86 6.60
CA VAL A 4 8.08 13.95 5.15
C VAL A 4 9.38 14.66 4.77
N GLU A 5 10.10 14.10 3.81
CA GLU A 5 11.32 14.68 3.25
C GLU A 5 10.97 15.67 2.14
N SER A 6 10.12 15.24 1.21
CA SER A 6 9.63 16.09 0.12
C SER A 6 8.27 15.61 -0.37
N VAL A 7 7.51 16.54 -0.96
CA VAL A 7 6.26 16.25 -1.66
C VAL A 7 6.40 16.79 -3.08
N SER A 8 6.17 15.95 -4.07
CA SER A 8 6.10 16.33 -5.48
C SER A 8 4.70 16.13 -6.00
N THR A 9 4.22 17.06 -6.81
CA THR A 9 2.89 17.01 -7.41
C THR A 9 3.00 16.93 -8.93
N ASP A 10 2.27 16.00 -9.52
CA ASP A 10 2.07 15.90 -10.95
C ASP A 10 0.62 16.27 -11.25
N LEU A 11 0.39 17.47 -11.79
CA LEU A 11 -0.94 18.00 -12.06
C LEU A 11 -1.59 17.37 -13.30
N ASN A 12 -0.79 16.82 -14.22
CA ASN A 12 -1.33 16.13 -15.41
C ASN A 12 -2.06 14.84 -15.01
N THR A 13 -1.52 14.14 -14.01
CA THR A 13 -2.06 12.86 -13.51
C THR A 13 -2.75 12.99 -12.15
N ASN A 14 -2.77 14.20 -11.55
CA ASN A 14 -3.23 14.46 -10.18
C ASN A 14 -2.54 13.53 -9.14
N THR A 15 -1.24 13.28 -9.31
CA THR A 15 -0.45 12.39 -8.46
C THR A 15 0.34 13.19 -7.42
N PHE A 16 0.27 12.75 -6.17
CA PHE A 16 1.11 13.26 -5.08
C PHE A 16 2.14 12.19 -4.71
N THR A 17 3.43 12.51 -4.90
CA THR A 17 4.53 11.65 -4.49
C THR A 17 5.12 12.19 -3.19
N VAL A 18 5.03 11.41 -2.12
CA VAL A 18 5.52 11.79 -0.79
C VAL A 18 6.77 10.96 -0.48
N ASN A 19 7.93 11.61 -0.44
CA ASN A 19 9.17 10.98 0.01
C ASN A 19 9.26 11.10 1.52
N LEU A 20 9.50 9.98 2.20
CA LEU A 20 9.58 9.93 3.65
C LEU A 20 11.03 9.96 4.10
N LYS A 21 11.32 10.67 5.19
CA LYS A 21 12.65 10.60 5.82
C LYS A 21 12.94 9.17 6.27
N LYS A 22 14.22 8.78 6.28
CA LYS A 22 14.66 7.51 6.85
C LYS A 22 14.14 7.37 8.30
N ASN A 23 13.61 6.19 8.64
CA ASN A 23 12.98 5.88 9.93
C ASN A 23 11.71 6.69 10.24
N SER A 24 10.95 7.08 9.22
CA SER A 24 9.63 7.66 9.42
C SER A 24 8.63 6.60 9.90
N SER A 25 7.90 6.88 10.98
CA SER A 25 6.84 6.02 11.51
C SER A 25 5.51 6.19 10.76
N LEU A 26 5.51 6.86 9.61
CA LEU A 26 4.32 7.08 8.81
C LEU A 26 3.84 5.76 8.20
N SER A 27 2.58 5.45 8.48
CA SER A 27 1.91 4.25 7.98
C SER A 27 0.93 4.64 6.86
N PRO A 28 0.59 3.70 5.95
CA PRO A 28 -0.42 3.96 4.91
C PRO A 28 -1.75 4.48 5.49
N ASN A 29 -2.19 3.98 6.64
CA ASN A 29 -3.36 4.51 7.35
C ASN A 29 -3.25 5.99 7.70
N SER A 30 -2.12 6.40 8.29
CA SER A 30 -1.91 7.79 8.69
C SER A 30 -1.97 8.75 7.50
N LEU A 31 -1.44 8.32 6.34
CA LEU A 31 -1.55 9.07 5.09
C LEU A 31 -3.00 9.13 4.61
N LYS A 32 -3.71 7.99 4.60
CA LYS A 32 -5.13 7.91 4.24
C LYS A 32 -5.98 8.86 5.08
N GLU A 33 -5.90 8.74 6.41
CA GLU A 33 -6.67 9.59 7.32
C GLU A 33 -6.38 11.08 7.10
N SER A 34 -5.12 11.44 6.83
CA SER A 34 -4.75 12.84 6.58
C SER A 34 -5.38 13.37 5.28
N VAL A 35 -5.37 12.57 4.21
CA VAL A 35 -5.97 12.92 2.92
C VAL A 35 -7.50 13.02 3.06
N GLU A 36 -8.14 12.05 3.69
CA GLU A 36 -9.60 12.03 3.89
C GLU A 36 -10.09 13.17 4.79
N LYS A 37 -9.33 13.53 5.85
CA LYS A 37 -9.64 14.69 6.72
C LYS A 37 -9.67 16.01 5.95
N THR A 38 -8.88 16.12 4.88
CA THR A 38 -8.86 17.30 4.01
C THR A 38 -9.98 17.29 2.95
N GLY A 39 -10.86 16.29 2.96
CA GLY A 39 -11.98 16.17 2.02
C GLY A 39 -11.61 15.55 0.67
N PHE A 40 -10.40 15.00 0.54
CA PHE A 40 -9.94 14.31 -0.67
C PHE A 40 -10.14 12.80 -0.54
N PHE A 41 -10.33 12.14 -1.69
CA PHE A 41 -10.43 10.68 -1.77
C PHE A 41 -9.20 10.12 -2.48
N ILE A 42 -8.72 8.96 -2.02
CA ILE A 42 -7.60 8.27 -2.65
C ILE A 42 -8.09 7.49 -3.87
N GLY A 43 -7.57 7.86 -5.05
CA GLY A 43 -7.81 7.09 -6.27
C GLY A 43 -7.07 5.76 -6.29
N SER A 44 -5.78 5.78 -5.92
CA SER A 44 -4.90 4.62 -5.84
C SER A 44 -3.69 4.96 -4.97
N MET A 45 -3.41 4.15 -3.94
CA MET A 45 -2.19 4.26 -3.14
C MET A 45 -1.13 3.28 -3.63
N VAL A 46 0.03 3.81 -4.00
CA VAL A 46 1.22 3.04 -4.34
C VAL A 46 2.30 3.34 -3.31
N LEU A 47 2.92 2.29 -2.78
CA LEU A 47 4.00 2.35 -1.83
C LEU A 47 5.27 1.86 -2.50
N THR A 48 6.38 2.57 -2.28
CA THR A 48 7.71 2.07 -2.63
C THR A 48 8.38 1.63 -1.34
N MET A 49 8.68 0.35 -1.19
CA MET A 49 9.26 -0.20 0.04
C MET A 49 10.34 -1.23 -0.29
N ASP A 50 11.35 -1.31 0.58
CA ASP A 50 12.35 -2.36 0.50
C ASP A 50 11.83 -3.64 1.16
N LEU A 51 11.63 -4.69 0.37
CA LEU A 51 11.19 -6.00 0.86
C LEU A 51 12.34 -7.00 1.00
N GLY A 52 13.57 -6.58 0.75
CA GLY A 52 14.74 -7.44 0.68
C GLY A 52 14.60 -8.50 -0.41
N SER A 53 15.27 -9.64 -0.21
CA SER A 53 15.10 -10.83 -1.04
C SER A 53 13.96 -11.68 -0.48
N VAL A 54 12.80 -11.64 -1.13
CA VAL A 54 11.62 -12.41 -0.74
C VAL A 54 11.10 -13.24 -1.90
N GLU A 55 10.91 -14.54 -1.65
CA GLU A 55 10.18 -15.41 -2.56
C GLU A 55 8.68 -15.14 -2.36
N THR A 56 8.08 -14.47 -3.35
CA THR A 56 6.68 -14.05 -3.28
C THR A 56 5.76 -15.25 -3.46
N LYS A 57 4.98 -15.52 -2.41
CA LYS A 57 3.96 -16.58 -2.40
C LYS A 57 2.59 -15.98 -2.21
N ASP A 58 1.60 -16.66 -2.74
CA ASP A 58 0.22 -16.27 -2.50
C ASP A 58 -0.06 -16.27 -0.99
N ASN A 59 -0.72 -15.22 -0.50
CA ASN A 59 -1.02 -15.03 0.92
C ASN A 59 0.22 -14.90 1.82
N LEU A 60 1.40 -14.63 1.26
CA LEU A 60 2.59 -14.35 2.04
C LEU A 60 2.38 -13.08 2.86
N LYS A 61 2.72 -13.14 4.15
CA LYS A 61 2.65 -12.00 5.07
C LYS A 61 4.05 -11.50 5.38
N VAL A 62 4.32 -10.25 5.05
CA VAL A 62 5.55 -9.56 5.43
C VAL A 62 5.21 -8.52 6.47
N LYS A 63 5.73 -8.70 7.69
CA LYS A 63 5.61 -7.70 8.75
C LYS A 63 6.73 -6.67 8.59
N LYS A 64 6.36 -5.40 8.57
CA LYS A 64 7.28 -4.27 8.71
C LYS A 64 6.81 -3.41 9.88
N GLU A 65 7.64 -2.45 10.26
CA GLU A 65 7.39 -1.55 11.39
C GLU A 65 6.05 -0.79 11.27
N ASN A 66 5.62 -0.49 10.04
CA ASN A 66 4.42 0.29 9.73
C ASN A 66 3.17 -0.55 9.38
N GLY A 67 3.24 -1.88 9.47
CA GLY A 67 2.09 -2.76 9.23
C GLY A 67 2.43 -4.16 8.73
N THR A 68 1.39 -4.96 8.51
CA THR A 68 1.49 -6.29 7.91
C THR A 68 1.05 -6.22 6.46
N TYR A 69 1.92 -6.61 5.53
CA TYR A 69 1.66 -6.61 4.10
C TYR A 69 1.36 -8.02 3.61
N VAL A 70 0.22 -8.22 2.98
CA VAL A 70 -0.23 -9.52 2.46
C VAL A 70 -0.20 -9.49 0.95
N PHE A 71 0.58 -10.37 0.34
CA PHE A 71 0.65 -10.47 -1.11
C PHE A 71 -0.60 -11.12 -1.70
N VAL A 72 -1.22 -10.43 -2.66
CA VAL A 72 -2.40 -10.88 -3.39
C VAL A 72 -1.99 -11.27 -4.81
N ASN A 73 -2.12 -12.57 -5.14
CA ASN A 73 -1.79 -13.10 -6.46
C ASN A 73 -0.46 -12.55 -7.03
N PRO A 74 0.68 -12.77 -6.33
CA PRO A 74 1.96 -12.30 -6.82
C PRO A 74 2.24 -12.90 -8.21
N THR A 75 2.61 -12.04 -9.16
CA THR A 75 2.97 -12.46 -10.52
C THR A 75 4.44 -12.81 -10.60
N ASP A 76 5.27 -12.01 -9.94
CA ASP A 76 6.68 -12.32 -9.72
C ASP A 76 6.82 -13.46 -8.71
N LYS A 77 7.83 -14.31 -8.91
CA LYS A 77 8.22 -15.37 -7.97
C LYS A 77 9.27 -14.92 -6.96
N PHE A 78 10.03 -13.88 -7.30
CA PHE A 78 11.13 -13.39 -6.50
C PHE A 78 11.23 -11.87 -6.61
N ILE A 79 11.34 -11.21 -5.48
CA ILE A 79 11.54 -9.76 -5.38
C ILE A 79 12.84 -9.51 -4.64
N ASN A 80 13.63 -8.57 -5.15
CA ASN A 80 14.90 -8.19 -4.56
C ASN A 80 14.99 -6.67 -4.40
N GLY A 81 14.99 -6.19 -3.16
CA GLY A 81 15.21 -4.79 -2.80
C GLY A 81 13.94 -3.93 -2.82
N LEU A 82 14.07 -2.72 -3.39
CA LEU A 82 13.00 -1.72 -3.49
C LEU A 82 11.98 -2.12 -4.55
N VAL A 83 10.72 -2.25 -4.13
CA VAL A 83 9.60 -2.59 -5.02
C VAL A 83 8.45 -1.62 -4.86
N LYS A 84 7.72 -1.40 -5.96
CA LYS A 84 6.46 -0.67 -5.97
C LYS A 84 5.31 -1.64 -5.77
N VAL A 85 4.47 -1.36 -4.78
CA VAL A 85 3.29 -2.16 -4.48
C VAL A 85 2.07 -1.27 -4.38
N LYS A 86 0.97 -1.72 -4.96
CA LYS A 86 -0.33 -1.08 -4.86
C LYS A 86 -1.12 -1.68 -3.71
N VAL A 87 -1.68 -0.83 -2.86
CA VAL A 87 -2.55 -1.24 -1.74
C VAL A 87 -3.97 -1.42 -2.28
N LEU A 88 -4.57 -2.59 -2.05
CA LEU A 88 -5.89 -2.97 -2.60
C LEU A 88 -7.03 -2.88 -1.58
N ASN A 89 -6.75 -2.50 -0.33
CA ASN A 89 -7.76 -2.32 0.71
C ASN A 89 -8.77 -1.23 0.35
N ASP A 90 -9.97 -1.32 0.91
CA ASP A 90 -11.00 -0.30 0.75
C ASP A 90 -10.54 1.07 1.29
N GLY A 91 -10.83 2.12 0.51
CA GLY A 91 -10.37 3.49 0.75
C GLY A 91 -8.89 3.76 0.45
N PHE A 92 -8.13 2.77 -0.04
CA PHE A 92 -6.80 2.98 -0.65
C PHE A 92 -6.84 2.90 -2.18
N VAL A 93 -7.96 2.46 -2.72
CA VAL A 93 -8.31 2.51 -4.14
C VAL A 93 -9.75 3.00 -4.28
N THR A 94 -10.13 3.45 -5.47
CA THR A 94 -11.53 3.79 -5.74
C THR A 94 -12.47 2.60 -5.46
N LYS A 95 -13.71 2.89 -5.02
CA LYS A 95 -14.75 1.86 -4.82
C LYS A 95 -14.96 0.95 -6.04
N LYS A 96 -14.83 1.51 -7.24
CA LYS A 96 -14.95 0.77 -8.51
C LYS A 96 -13.83 -0.27 -8.65
N GLU A 97 -12.60 0.11 -8.33
CA GLU A 97 -11.45 -0.77 -8.41
C GLU A 97 -11.46 -1.82 -7.29
N TYR A 98 -11.82 -1.42 -6.06
CA TYR A 98 -12.01 -2.35 -4.95
C TYR A 98 -13.01 -3.45 -5.33
N LYS A 99 -14.20 -3.08 -5.82
CA LYS A 99 -15.24 -4.04 -6.25
C LYS A 99 -14.78 -4.96 -7.39
N LYS A 100 -13.94 -4.47 -8.30
CA LYS A 100 -13.37 -5.28 -9.39
C LYS A 100 -12.45 -6.37 -8.85
N SER A 101 -11.65 -6.04 -7.83
CA SER A 101 -10.71 -6.95 -7.19
C SER A 101 -11.31 -7.75 -6.04
N GLU A 102 -12.49 -7.37 -5.54
CA GLU A 102 -13.15 -7.96 -4.37
C GLU A 102 -13.21 -9.48 -4.44
N LYS A 103 -13.62 -10.05 -5.58
CA LYS A 103 -13.68 -11.51 -5.79
C LYS A 103 -12.35 -12.22 -5.51
N SER A 104 -11.25 -11.60 -5.91
CA SER A 104 -9.91 -12.11 -5.61
C SER A 104 -9.55 -11.84 -4.15
N LEU A 105 -9.91 -10.66 -3.63
CA LEU A 105 -9.61 -10.25 -2.25
C LEU A 105 -10.36 -11.07 -1.21
N VAL A 106 -11.52 -11.70 -1.53
CA VAL A 106 -12.31 -12.52 -0.58
C VAL A 106 -11.46 -13.57 0.12
N LYS A 107 -10.50 -14.17 -0.59
CA LYS A 107 -9.57 -15.17 -0.03
C LYS A 107 -8.65 -14.61 1.06
N TYR A 108 -8.44 -13.30 1.07
CA TYR A 108 -7.54 -12.58 1.97
C TYR A 108 -8.29 -11.67 2.96
N LEU A 109 -9.61 -11.53 2.83
CA LEU A 109 -10.44 -10.67 3.72
C LEU A 109 -10.34 -11.08 5.19
N GLY A 110 -10.12 -12.36 5.49
CA GLY A 110 -9.86 -12.82 6.86
C GLY A 110 -8.62 -12.18 7.51
N PHE A 111 -7.71 -11.60 6.72
CA PHE A 111 -6.53 -10.89 7.21
C PHE A 111 -6.75 -9.38 7.29
N SER A 112 -7.65 -8.83 6.47
CA SER A 112 -7.98 -7.41 6.42
C SER A 112 -8.68 -6.87 7.67
N SER A 113 -9.22 -7.74 8.54
CA SER A 113 -9.87 -7.35 9.79
C SER A 113 -8.91 -6.90 10.89
N HIS A 114 -7.59 -7.07 10.71
CA HIS A 114 -6.61 -6.58 11.67
C HIS A 114 -6.19 -5.14 11.37
N ASP A 115 -6.18 -4.31 12.41
CA ASP A 115 -5.62 -2.96 12.39
C ASP A 115 -4.19 -3.01 11.81
N LYS A 116 -3.95 -2.29 10.71
CA LYS A 116 -2.68 -2.20 9.96
C LYS A 116 -2.32 -3.40 9.07
N THR A 117 -3.30 -4.16 8.57
CA THR A 117 -3.06 -5.13 7.48
C THR A 117 -3.36 -4.54 6.09
N TYR A 118 -2.38 -4.62 5.20
CA TYR A 118 -2.44 -4.09 3.85
C TYR A 118 -2.34 -5.22 2.82
N LEU A 119 -3.42 -5.44 2.06
CA LEU A 119 -3.43 -6.30 0.89
C LEU A 119 -2.69 -5.59 -0.24
N ILE A 120 -1.58 -6.17 -0.70
CA ILE A 120 -0.70 -5.56 -1.68
C ILE A 120 -0.57 -6.40 -2.94
N LYS A 121 -0.46 -5.70 -4.07
CA LYS A 121 -0.08 -6.28 -5.35
C LYS A 121 1.14 -5.55 -5.90
N VAL A 122 2.12 -6.31 -6.35
CA VAL A 122 3.33 -5.80 -7.00
C VAL A 122 2.96 -5.23 -8.37
N ILE A 123 3.51 -4.08 -8.74
CA ILE A 123 3.23 -3.36 -9.99
C ILE A 123 4.50 -2.94 -10.72
#